data_AF-A0A519W322-F1
#
_entry.id   AF-A0A519W322-F1
#
_cell.length_a   1.000
_cell.length_b   1.000
_cell.length_c   1.000
_cell.angle_alpha   90.00
_cell.angle_beta   90.00
_cell.angle_gamma   90.00
#
_symmetry.space_group_name_H-M   'P 1'
#
loop_
_entity.id
_entity.type
_entity.pdbx_description
1 polymer ?
#
loop_
_entity_poly.entity_id
_entity_poly.type
_entity_poly.pdbx_seq_one_letter_code
_entity_poly.pdbx_strand_id
1 'polypeptide(L)'
;EPDLPLIILINGRSASASEIVAGSLQDLDRAIVIGQRSFGKGLVQQTFNLPYNTLVKVTVAKYYTPSGRCIQSLDYTHRLEDGSVEKVSDSLITEYKTKGGRSVYDGSGIYPDINLTPFKYHDVTQTLVTKYHIFDYATEFRRNTPTITGPADFKLTESDYLSFISFLSNKDFKYQTTTESMIASIKEEAKDDKKFAEISADLQALTAKMEKSKTNDLLTFKPEIKKLLESEIVQRYYYEKGRILHSFQYDEEIKKALEVFKNKQQYTAVLSGEGTFKTIGKPVVKVSASAN
;
A
#
# COMPACT_ATOMS: atom_id res chain seq x y z
N GLU A 1 -24.96 13.31 14.35
CA GLU A 1 -24.35 13.46 15.69
C GLU A 1 -22.93 14.00 15.56
N PRO A 2 -22.68 15.28 15.87
CA PRO A 2 -21.38 15.91 15.66
C PRO A 2 -20.28 15.40 16.60
N ASP A 3 -20.63 14.75 17.72
CA ASP A 3 -19.70 14.38 18.80
C ASP A 3 -19.24 12.91 18.79
N LEU A 4 -19.72 12.10 17.85
CA LEU A 4 -19.30 10.69 17.76
C LEU A 4 -17.81 10.57 17.40
N PRO A 5 -17.04 9.70 18.09
CA PRO A 5 -15.68 9.37 17.67
C PRO A 5 -15.63 8.95 16.20
N LEU A 6 -14.67 9.48 15.45
CA LEU A 6 -14.55 9.24 14.00
C LEU A 6 -13.09 8.94 13.64
N ILE A 7 -12.91 7.83 12.94
CA ILE A 7 -11.62 7.42 12.36
C ILE A 7 -11.81 7.27 10.86
N ILE A 8 -10.85 7.76 10.07
CA ILE A 8 -10.81 7.66 8.62
C ILE A 8 -9.62 6.81 8.24
N LEU A 9 -9.85 5.79 7.41
CA LEU A 9 -8.80 4.96 6.85
C LEU A 9 -8.39 5.49 5.47
N ILE A 10 -7.10 5.69 5.26
CA ILE A 10 -6.53 6.11 3.97
C ILE A 10 -5.34 5.25 3.57
N ASN A 11 -5.04 5.20 2.29
CA ASN A 11 -3.83 4.59 1.76
C ASN A 11 -3.24 5.39 0.59
N GLY A 12 -2.15 4.91 0.01
CA GLY A 12 -1.49 5.55 -1.14
C GLY A 12 -2.35 5.68 -2.41
N ARG A 13 -3.52 5.03 -2.46
CA ARG A 13 -4.50 5.15 -3.56
C ARG A 13 -5.64 6.10 -3.22
N SER A 14 -5.76 6.57 -1.99
CA SER A 14 -6.70 7.63 -1.61
C SER A 14 -6.28 8.91 -2.34
N ALA A 15 -7.12 9.35 -3.28
CA ALA A 15 -6.82 10.47 -4.16
C ALA A 15 -8.06 11.36 -4.36
N SER A 16 -7.84 12.65 -4.65
CA SER A 16 -8.92 13.58 -5.04
C SER A 16 -9.94 13.77 -3.91
N ALA A 17 -11.22 13.44 -4.12
CA ALA A 17 -12.28 13.68 -3.14
C ALA A 17 -12.01 13.01 -1.78
N SER A 18 -11.39 11.83 -1.76
CA SER A 18 -11.02 11.15 -0.52
C SER A 18 -10.02 11.95 0.32
N GLU A 19 -9.11 12.68 -0.33
CA GLU A 19 -8.11 13.51 0.34
C GLU A 19 -8.70 14.80 0.87
N ILE A 20 -9.67 15.39 0.15
CA ILE A 20 -10.44 16.54 0.64
C ILE A 20 -11.15 16.17 1.94
N VAL A 21 -11.83 15.02 1.97
CA VAL A 21 -12.57 14.55 3.16
C VAL A 21 -11.62 14.25 4.31
N ALA A 22 -10.58 13.43 4.08
CA ALA A 22 -9.62 13.06 5.11
C ALA A 22 -8.86 14.28 5.66
N GLY A 23 -8.33 15.12 4.77
CA GLY A 23 -7.59 16.33 5.14
C GLY A 23 -8.45 17.36 5.85
N SER A 24 -9.70 17.56 5.43
CA SER A 24 -10.60 18.51 6.11
C SER A 24 -10.95 18.07 7.52
N LEU A 25 -11.24 16.78 7.70
CA LEU A 25 -11.59 16.25 9.02
C LEU A 25 -10.37 16.14 9.94
N GLN A 26 -9.16 15.93 9.39
CA GLN A 26 -7.91 16.00 10.15
C GLN A 26 -7.60 17.44 10.58
N ASP A 27 -7.68 18.40 9.66
CA ASP A 27 -7.37 19.82 9.90
C ASP A 27 -8.32 20.47 10.90
N LEU A 28 -9.56 20.01 10.97
CA LEU A 28 -10.55 20.45 11.95
C LEU A 28 -10.47 19.68 13.27
N ASP A 29 -9.53 18.73 13.38
CA ASP A 29 -9.38 17.80 14.51
C ASP A 29 -10.67 17.06 14.85
N ARG A 30 -11.48 16.80 13.81
CA ARG A 30 -12.75 16.09 13.94
C ARG A 30 -12.56 14.59 13.86
N ALA A 31 -11.59 14.11 13.09
CA ALA A 31 -11.31 12.70 12.91
C ALA A 31 -9.83 12.40 13.04
N ILE A 32 -9.54 11.16 13.47
CA ILE A 32 -8.20 10.59 13.40
C ILE A 32 -8.06 9.89 12.04
N VAL A 33 -6.95 10.11 11.35
CA VAL A 33 -6.60 9.47 10.09
C VAL A 33 -5.59 8.35 10.33
N ILE A 34 -5.88 7.14 9.88
CA ILE A 34 -5.03 5.95 10.05
C ILE A 34 -4.73 5.33 8.69
N GLY A 35 -3.52 4.79 8.51
CA GLY A 35 -3.15 3.99 7.34
C GLY A 35 -1.85 4.48 6.72
N GLN A 36 -1.85 4.75 5.40
CA GLN A 36 -0.68 5.25 4.69
C GLN A 36 -0.90 6.66 4.15
N ARG A 37 0.20 7.37 3.87
CA ARG A 37 0.16 8.66 3.16
C ARG A 37 -0.65 8.55 1.87
N SER A 38 -1.54 9.50 1.62
CA SER A 38 -2.37 9.56 0.43
C SER A 38 -1.59 9.91 -0.84
N PHE A 39 -2.29 9.98 -1.98
CA PHE A 39 -1.67 10.19 -3.30
C PHE A 39 -1.03 11.58 -3.47
N GLY A 40 -1.65 12.62 -2.92
CA GLY A 40 -1.25 14.03 -3.08
C GLY A 40 -1.85 14.70 -4.31
N LYS A 41 -3.13 14.47 -4.63
CA LYS A 41 -3.80 15.17 -5.72
C LYS A 41 -4.53 16.40 -5.16
N GLY A 42 -3.88 17.55 -5.23
CA GLY A 42 -4.40 18.87 -4.84
C GLY A 42 -5.02 19.68 -5.98
N LEU A 43 -5.30 19.06 -7.13
CA LEU A 43 -5.78 19.75 -8.35
C LEU A 43 -7.26 19.52 -8.61
N VAL A 44 -7.96 20.59 -8.99
CA VAL A 44 -9.36 20.59 -9.42
C VAL A 44 -9.41 20.56 -10.94
N GLN A 45 -10.23 19.67 -11.47
CA GLN A 45 -10.41 19.48 -12.90
C GLN A 45 -11.88 19.68 -13.28
N GLN A 46 -12.11 20.41 -14.36
CA GLN A 46 -13.43 20.64 -14.93
C GLN A 46 -13.52 20.00 -16.32
N THR A 47 -14.66 19.43 -16.64
CA THR A 47 -14.95 18.85 -17.96
C THR A 47 -15.69 19.86 -18.84
N PHE A 48 -15.27 19.95 -20.10
CA PHE A 48 -15.92 20.75 -21.13
C PHE A 48 -16.34 19.83 -22.27
N ASN A 49 -17.58 20.01 -22.75
CA ASN A 49 -18.10 19.25 -23.89
C ASN A 49 -17.42 19.70 -25.18
N LEU A 50 -17.08 18.73 -26.01
CA LEU A 50 -16.59 18.93 -27.37
C LEU A 50 -17.54 18.25 -28.36
N PRO A 51 -17.46 18.59 -29.68
CA PRO A 51 -18.22 17.90 -30.71
C PRO A 51 -18.01 16.38 -30.70
N TYR A 52 -18.93 15.65 -31.35
CA TYR A 52 -18.87 14.20 -31.47
C TYR A 52 -18.92 13.42 -30.15
N ASN A 53 -19.67 13.94 -29.16
CA ASN A 53 -19.83 13.32 -27.84
C ASN A 53 -18.50 13.07 -27.12
N THR A 54 -17.56 14.01 -27.25
CA THR A 54 -16.26 13.97 -26.60
C THR A 54 -16.17 15.00 -25.47
N LEU A 55 -15.22 14.80 -24.55
CA LEU A 55 -15.01 15.66 -23.38
C LEU A 55 -13.52 16.02 -23.28
N VAL A 56 -13.23 17.28 -22.99
CA VAL A 56 -11.89 17.71 -22.54
C VAL A 56 -11.92 17.98 -21.05
N LYS A 57 -10.92 17.47 -20.33
CA LYS A 57 -10.77 17.67 -18.89
C LYS A 57 -9.60 18.60 -18.63
N VAL A 58 -9.88 19.79 -18.11
CA VAL A 58 -8.88 20.84 -17.89
C VAL A 58 -8.68 21.05 -16.40
N THR A 59 -7.43 21.11 -15.97
CA THR A 59 -7.08 21.51 -14.60
C THR A 59 -7.25 23.02 -14.46
N VAL A 60 -8.11 23.48 -13.55
CA VAL A 60 -8.49 24.89 -13.44
C VAL A 60 -8.07 25.54 -12.12
N ALA A 61 -7.81 24.75 -11.07
CA ALA A 61 -7.45 25.28 -9.77
C ALA A 61 -6.65 24.28 -8.91
N LYS A 62 -6.06 24.80 -7.84
CA LYS A 62 -5.63 24.04 -6.67
C LYS A 62 -6.72 24.14 -5.59
N TYR A 63 -6.88 23.10 -4.77
CA TYR A 63 -7.65 23.22 -3.53
C TYR A 63 -6.72 23.23 -2.32
N TYR A 64 -7.23 23.84 -1.25
CA TYR A 64 -6.54 23.97 0.03
C TYR A 64 -7.45 23.38 1.10
N THR A 65 -6.87 22.64 2.05
CA THR A 65 -7.62 22.11 3.19
C THR A 65 -7.89 23.25 4.20
N PRO A 66 -8.73 23.05 5.23
CA PRO A 66 -9.10 24.10 6.18
C PRO A 66 -7.94 24.80 6.89
N SER A 67 -6.81 24.13 7.09
CA SER A 67 -5.60 24.77 7.64
C SER A 67 -4.87 25.70 6.65
N GLY A 68 -5.26 25.69 5.37
CA GLY A 68 -4.65 26.47 4.30
C GLY A 68 -3.54 25.75 3.53
N ARG A 69 -3.28 24.45 3.78
CA ARG A 69 -2.24 23.69 3.06
C ARG A 69 -2.71 23.16 1.70
N CYS A 70 -1.82 23.21 0.71
CA CYS A 70 -2.02 22.60 -0.61
C CYS A 70 -1.30 21.24 -0.68
N ILE A 71 -2.04 20.14 -0.70
CA ILE A 71 -1.46 18.80 -0.60
C ILE A 71 -0.89 18.25 -1.93
N GLN A 72 -0.88 19.05 -2.99
CA GLN A 72 -0.45 18.65 -4.33
C GLN A 72 1.02 18.21 -4.31
N SER A 73 1.27 16.94 -4.65
CA SER A 73 2.60 16.35 -4.54
C SER A 73 3.50 16.61 -5.75
N LEU A 74 2.94 16.67 -6.96
CA LEU A 74 3.69 16.93 -8.20
C LEU A 74 3.73 18.41 -8.55
N ASP A 75 4.91 18.90 -8.91
CA ASP A 75 5.16 20.28 -9.31
C ASP A 75 4.99 20.50 -10.82
N TYR A 76 3.75 20.75 -11.25
CA TYR A 76 3.47 21.07 -12.64
C TYR A 76 3.93 22.47 -13.09
N THR A 77 4.43 23.31 -12.18
CA THR A 77 4.92 24.66 -12.50
C THR A 77 6.37 24.66 -12.95
N HIS A 78 7.21 23.80 -12.38
CA HIS A 78 8.62 23.66 -12.73
C HIS A 78 8.87 22.30 -13.38
N ARG A 79 8.65 22.22 -14.70
CA ARG A 79 8.94 21.00 -15.47
C ARG A 79 10.43 20.87 -15.73
N LEU A 80 10.89 19.62 -15.78
CA LEU A 80 12.25 19.31 -16.24
C LEU A 80 12.38 19.56 -17.76
N GLU A 81 13.61 19.60 -18.25
CA GLU A 81 13.91 19.86 -19.67
C GLU A 81 13.27 18.82 -20.61
N ASP A 82 13.11 17.57 -20.14
CA ASP A 82 12.44 16.49 -20.86
C ASP A 82 10.90 16.56 -20.77
N GLY A 83 10.35 17.58 -20.11
CA GLY A 83 8.92 17.81 -19.92
C GLY A 83 8.28 17.01 -18.78
N SER A 84 9.07 16.17 -18.09
CA SER A 84 8.62 15.40 -16.93
C SER A 84 8.40 16.29 -15.69
N VAL A 85 7.74 15.72 -14.69
CA VAL A 85 7.27 16.43 -13.50
C VAL A 85 7.75 15.70 -12.26
N GLU A 86 8.43 16.41 -11.38
CA GLU A 86 8.92 15.86 -10.12
C GLU A 86 7.99 16.17 -8.95
N LYS A 87 8.25 15.52 -7.82
CA LYS A 87 7.58 15.84 -6.57
C LYS A 87 8.15 17.14 -5.99
N VAL A 88 7.30 17.90 -5.31
CA VAL A 88 7.73 19.04 -4.49
C VAL A 88 8.80 18.54 -3.52
N SER A 89 9.97 19.17 -3.54
CA SER A 89 11.08 18.82 -2.66
C SER A 89 10.69 19.03 -1.20
N ASP A 90 11.15 18.14 -0.33
CA ASP A 90 10.90 18.21 1.13
C ASP A 90 11.34 19.56 1.73
N SER A 91 12.39 20.19 1.17
CA SER A 91 12.88 21.51 1.58
C SER A 91 11.92 22.66 1.28
N LEU A 92 10.97 22.47 0.35
CA LEU A 92 9.98 23.47 -0.05
C LEU A 92 8.63 23.29 0.66
N ILE A 93 8.48 22.23 1.46
CA ILE A 93 7.25 21.93 2.17
C ILE A 93 7.10 22.88 3.36
N THR A 94 5.91 23.50 3.46
CA THR A 94 5.57 24.48 4.50
C THR A 94 4.74 23.84 5.61
N GLU A 95 4.99 24.25 6.85
CA GLU A 95 4.22 23.84 8.02
C GLU A 95 2.95 24.69 8.21
N TYR A 96 1.84 24.03 8.49
CA TYR A 96 0.53 24.59 8.81
C TYR A 96 0.03 24.01 10.14
N LYS A 97 -1.09 24.53 10.64
CA LYS A 97 -1.68 24.11 11.91
C LYS A 97 -3.12 23.65 11.73
N THR A 98 -3.46 22.52 12.35
CA THR A 98 -4.87 22.15 12.55
C THR A 98 -5.54 23.11 13.53
N LYS A 99 -6.87 23.04 13.65
CA LYS A 99 -7.67 23.88 14.57
C LYS A 99 -7.22 23.73 16.03
N GLY A 100 -6.81 22.54 16.44
CA GLY A 100 -6.24 22.17 17.75
C GLY A 100 -4.72 22.38 17.84
N GLY A 101 -4.10 22.94 16.79
CA GLY A 101 -2.70 23.35 16.80
C GLY A 101 -1.69 22.23 16.57
N ARG A 102 -2.08 21.10 15.97
CA ARG A 102 -1.13 20.06 15.50
C ARG A 102 -0.43 20.55 14.24
N SER A 103 0.85 20.23 14.10
CA SER A 103 1.65 20.55 12.91
C SER A 103 1.32 19.59 11.78
N VAL A 104 0.96 20.15 10.63
CA VAL A 104 0.64 19.44 9.40
C VAL A 104 1.35 20.11 8.22
N TYR A 105 1.60 19.38 7.14
CA TYR A 105 2.44 19.85 6.04
C TYR A 105 1.74 19.79 4.69
N ASP A 106 2.13 20.67 3.77
CA ASP A 106 1.67 20.70 2.38
C ASP A 106 2.51 19.79 1.45
N GLY A 107 2.28 19.84 0.14
CA GLY A 107 3.21 19.33 -0.87
C GLY A 107 3.38 17.80 -0.96
N SER A 108 2.64 16.99 -0.20
CA SER A 108 2.90 15.53 -0.13
C SER A 108 1.69 14.65 0.18
N GLY A 109 0.46 15.13 -0.05
CA GLY A 109 -0.75 14.41 0.35
C GLY A 109 -1.07 14.53 1.83
N ILE A 110 -2.09 13.79 2.27
CA ILE A 110 -2.50 13.65 3.65
C ILE A 110 -1.65 12.56 4.31
N TYR A 111 -0.87 12.96 5.31
CA TYR A 111 -0.22 12.01 6.20
C TYR A 111 -1.20 11.56 7.28
N PRO A 112 -1.25 10.25 7.58
CA PRO A 112 -2.08 9.73 8.65
C PRO A 112 -1.53 10.16 10.02
N ASP A 113 -2.42 10.39 10.98
CA ASP A 113 -2.07 10.61 12.39
C ASP A 113 -1.40 9.35 12.99
N ILE A 114 -1.86 8.18 12.55
CA ILE A 114 -1.25 6.88 12.88
C ILE A 114 -0.85 6.18 11.59
N ASN A 115 0.45 6.18 11.30
CA ASN A 115 1.00 5.55 10.11
C ASN A 115 1.16 4.03 10.29
N LEU A 116 0.64 3.26 9.35
CA LEU A 116 0.81 1.82 9.24
C LEU A 116 1.64 1.49 7.99
N THR A 117 2.59 0.59 8.11
CA THR A 117 3.40 0.15 6.97
C THR A 117 2.53 -0.66 6.01
N PRO A 118 2.53 -0.35 4.69
CA PRO A 118 1.78 -1.14 3.73
C PRO A 118 2.28 -2.59 3.71
N PHE A 119 1.34 -3.53 3.72
CA PHE A 119 1.67 -4.95 3.61
C PHE A 119 2.19 -5.27 2.20
N LYS A 120 3.41 -5.81 2.11
CA LYS A 120 4.00 -6.26 0.85
C LYS A 120 4.06 -7.78 0.85
N TYR A 121 3.30 -8.41 -0.04
CA TYR A 121 3.37 -9.85 -0.27
C TYR A 121 4.76 -10.26 -0.75
N HIS A 122 5.23 -11.43 -0.33
CA HIS A 122 6.46 -12.00 -0.88
C HIS A 122 6.32 -12.31 -2.38
N ASP A 123 7.44 -12.30 -3.11
CA ASP A 123 7.47 -12.49 -4.57
C ASP A 123 6.87 -13.85 -5.00
N VAL A 124 7.00 -14.88 -4.15
CA VAL A 124 6.34 -16.18 -4.35
C VAL A 124 4.82 -16.04 -4.36
N THR A 125 4.25 -15.34 -3.37
CA THR A 125 2.82 -15.12 -3.21
C THR A 125 2.26 -14.30 -4.38
N GLN A 126 2.98 -13.24 -4.77
CA GLN A 126 2.62 -12.42 -5.94
C GLN A 126 2.63 -13.24 -7.23
N THR A 127 3.62 -14.12 -7.41
CA THR A 127 3.72 -14.97 -8.60
C THR A 127 2.55 -15.96 -8.66
N LEU A 128 2.15 -16.55 -7.52
CA LEU A 128 0.99 -17.44 -7.45
C LEU A 128 -0.31 -16.73 -7.86
N VAL A 129 -0.45 -15.44 -7.56
CA VAL A 129 -1.60 -14.63 -8.02
C VAL A 129 -1.50 -14.33 -9.51
N THR A 130 -0.37 -13.78 -9.96
CA THR A 130 -0.20 -13.32 -11.35
C THR A 130 -0.27 -14.46 -12.37
N LYS A 131 0.18 -15.67 -11.98
CA LYS A 131 0.04 -16.89 -12.80
C LYS A 131 -1.30 -17.61 -12.61
N TYR A 132 -2.26 -16.99 -11.92
CA TYR A 132 -3.60 -17.52 -11.65
C TYR A 132 -3.66 -18.82 -10.85
N HIS A 133 -2.57 -19.27 -10.21
CA HIS A 133 -2.56 -20.53 -9.45
C HIS A 133 -3.51 -20.49 -8.25
N ILE A 134 -3.62 -19.35 -7.57
CA ILE A 134 -4.59 -19.17 -6.47
C ILE A 134 -6.03 -19.22 -7.01
N PHE A 135 -6.27 -18.55 -8.14
CA PHE A 135 -7.59 -18.50 -8.78
C PHE A 135 -8.04 -19.88 -9.29
N ASP A 136 -7.15 -20.59 -9.97
CA ASP A 136 -7.43 -21.92 -10.53
C ASP A 136 -7.70 -22.93 -9.41
N TYR A 137 -6.86 -22.93 -8.38
CA TYR A 137 -7.06 -23.82 -7.23
C TYR A 137 -8.36 -23.52 -6.50
N ALA A 138 -8.69 -22.26 -6.27
CA ALA A 138 -9.96 -21.91 -5.63
C ALA A 138 -11.18 -22.41 -6.44
N THR A 139 -11.07 -22.42 -7.77
CA THR A 139 -12.10 -22.97 -8.67
C THR A 139 -12.19 -24.49 -8.54
N GLU A 140 -11.06 -25.19 -8.48
CA GLU A 140 -11.01 -26.64 -8.25
C GLU A 140 -11.57 -27.01 -6.86
N PHE A 141 -11.17 -26.26 -5.83
CA PHE A 141 -11.67 -26.43 -4.46
C PHE A 141 -13.20 -26.34 -4.42
N ARG A 142 -13.81 -25.35 -5.09
CA ARG A 142 -15.27 -25.22 -5.17
C ARG A 142 -15.94 -26.38 -5.92
N ARG A 143 -15.30 -26.98 -6.92
CA ARG A 143 -15.87 -28.14 -7.63
C ARG A 143 -15.95 -29.36 -6.72
N ASN A 144 -14.96 -29.54 -5.86
CA ASN A 144 -14.81 -30.71 -5.01
C ASN A 144 -15.44 -30.54 -3.61
N THR A 145 -15.70 -29.30 -3.19
CA THR A 145 -16.26 -28.95 -1.88
C THR A 145 -17.58 -28.22 -2.08
N PRO A 146 -18.74 -28.87 -1.84
CA PRO A 146 -20.04 -28.23 -2.11
C PRO A 146 -20.36 -27.05 -1.20
N THR A 147 -19.88 -27.08 0.05
CA THR A 147 -20.20 -26.11 1.10
C THR A 147 -19.00 -25.82 1.98
N ILE A 148 -18.90 -24.60 2.49
CA ILE A 148 -17.92 -24.18 3.49
C ILE A 148 -18.63 -23.49 4.66
N THR A 149 -17.89 -23.22 5.75
CA THR A 149 -18.36 -22.37 6.84
C THR A 149 -18.58 -20.92 6.36
N GLY A 150 -19.24 -20.11 7.19
CA GLY A 150 -19.55 -18.72 6.87
C GLY A 150 -18.30 -17.90 6.50
N PRO A 151 -18.45 -16.83 5.69
CA PRO A 151 -17.33 -16.09 5.13
C PRO A 151 -16.38 -15.49 6.19
N ALA A 152 -16.91 -15.07 7.34
CA ALA A 152 -16.10 -14.53 8.43
C ALA A 152 -15.24 -15.59 9.14
N ASP A 153 -15.73 -16.84 9.21
CA ASP A 153 -15.13 -17.92 10.00
C ASP A 153 -14.35 -18.92 9.14
N PHE A 154 -14.45 -18.83 7.82
CA PHE A 154 -13.76 -19.73 6.91
C PHE A 154 -12.25 -19.65 7.09
N LYS A 155 -11.62 -20.82 7.25
CA LYS A 155 -10.18 -21.00 7.34
C LYS A 155 -9.80 -22.27 6.60
N LEU A 156 -8.73 -22.20 5.82
CA LEU A 156 -8.15 -23.41 5.23
C LEU A 156 -7.50 -24.24 6.32
N THR A 157 -7.72 -25.55 6.27
CA THR A 157 -7.01 -26.50 7.12
C THR A 157 -5.58 -26.70 6.62
N GLU A 158 -4.73 -27.37 7.42
CA GLU A 158 -3.40 -27.76 6.94
C GLU A 158 -3.50 -28.78 5.79
N SER A 159 -4.49 -29.67 5.80
CA SER A 159 -4.72 -30.62 4.70
C SER A 159 -5.13 -29.92 3.40
N ASP A 160 -5.96 -28.87 3.48
CA ASP A 160 -6.32 -28.09 2.29
C ASP A 160 -5.09 -27.39 1.71
N TYR A 161 -4.24 -26.84 2.57
CA TYR A 161 -3.01 -26.18 2.14
C TYR A 161 -2.02 -27.16 1.49
N LEU A 162 -1.86 -28.35 2.05
CA LEU A 162 -1.04 -29.41 1.43
C LEU A 162 -1.62 -29.84 0.08
N SER A 163 -2.94 -29.87 -0.06
CA SER A 163 -3.61 -30.15 -1.33
C SER A 163 -3.33 -29.04 -2.37
N PHE A 164 -3.25 -27.78 -1.95
CA PHE A 164 -2.78 -26.69 -2.81
C PHE A 164 -1.32 -26.87 -3.24
N ILE A 165 -0.42 -27.26 -2.33
CA ILE A 165 0.97 -27.55 -2.69
C ILE A 165 1.06 -28.69 -3.70
N SER A 166 0.28 -29.76 -3.53
CA SER A 166 0.20 -30.85 -4.50
C SER A 166 -0.36 -30.39 -5.84
N PHE A 167 -1.35 -29.50 -5.85
CA PHE A 167 -1.87 -28.90 -7.09
C PHE A 167 -0.78 -28.13 -7.87
N LEU A 168 0.18 -27.51 -7.18
CA LEU A 168 1.29 -26.78 -7.81
C LEU A 168 2.37 -27.68 -8.42
N SER A 169 2.46 -28.96 -8.07
CA SER A 169 3.58 -29.82 -8.50
C SER A 169 3.72 -29.94 -10.02
N ASN A 170 2.60 -29.81 -10.73
CA ASN A 170 2.51 -29.92 -12.19
C ASN A 170 2.35 -28.56 -12.86
N LYS A 171 2.61 -27.47 -12.15
CA LYS A 171 2.41 -26.09 -12.62
C LYS A 171 3.74 -25.36 -12.74
N ASP A 172 3.86 -24.49 -13.74
CA ASP A 172 4.99 -23.57 -13.81
C ASP A 172 4.82 -22.42 -12.80
N PHE A 173 5.63 -22.41 -11.74
CA PHE A 173 5.64 -21.32 -10.75
C PHE A 173 7.03 -20.75 -10.48
N LYS A 174 7.91 -20.70 -11.49
CA LYS A 174 9.19 -19.97 -11.35
C LYS A 174 8.95 -18.48 -11.09
N TYR A 175 9.66 -17.93 -10.10
CA TYR A 175 9.69 -16.51 -9.76
C TYR A 175 11.12 -16.04 -9.53
N GLN A 176 11.33 -14.75 -9.65
CA GLN A 176 12.58 -14.07 -9.34
C GLN A 176 12.30 -13.02 -8.27
N THR A 177 13.15 -12.96 -7.26
CA THR A 177 13.10 -11.96 -6.21
C THR A 177 13.77 -10.67 -6.65
N THR A 178 13.40 -9.55 -6.03
CA THR A 178 14.09 -8.26 -6.28
C THR A 178 15.60 -8.37 -6.02
N THR A 179 16.01 -9.12 -4.99
CA THR A 179 17.43 -9.37 -4.68
C THR A 179 18.13 -10.15 -5.78
N GLU A 180 17.50 -11.18 -6.35
CA GLU A 180 18.07 -11.91 -7.50
C GLU A 180 18.21 -11.01 -8.73
N SER A 181 17.25 -10.12 -8.98
CA SER A 181 17.36 -9.12 -10.06
C SER A 181 18.53 -8.17 -9.82
N MET A 182 18.74 -7.69 -8.58
CA MET A 182 19.88 -6.83 -8.24
C MET A 182 21.22 -7.55 -8.38
N ILE A 183 21.32 -8.82 -7.97
CA ILE A 183 22.53 -9.63 -8.17
C ILE A 183 22.84 -9.77 -9.67
N ALA A 184 21.82 -9.96 -10.51
CA ALA A 184 22.00 -9.99 -11.96
C ALA A 184 22.45 -8.63 -12.52
N SER A 185 21.91 -7.51 -12.04
CA SER A 185 22.36 -6.18 -12.44
C SER A 185 23.82 -5.90 -12.03
N ILE A 186 24.19 -6.22 -10.78
CA ILE A 186 25.58 -6.08 -10.30
C ILE A 186 26.53 -6.94 -11.15
N LYS A 187 26.10 -8.13 -11.53
CA LYS A 187 26.87 -9.03 -12.40
C LYS A 187 27.14 -8.40 -13.78
N GLU A 188 26.14 -7.78 -14.41
CA GLU A 188 26.35 -7.12 -15.71
C GLU A 188 27.23 -5.88 -15.57
N GLU A 189 26.97 -5.00 -14.59
CA GLU A 189 27.78 -3.80 -14.36
C GLU A 189 29.25 -4.13 -14.08
N ALA A 190 29.51 -5.18 -13.27
CA ALA A 190 30.87 -5.60 -12.97
C ALA A 190 31.62 -6.15 -14.20
N LYS A 191 30.92 -6.63 -15.23
CA LYS A 191 31.56 -7.00 -16.50
C LYS A 191 31.97 -5.76 -17.28
N ASP A 192 31.10 -4.76 -17.33
CA ASP A 192 31.35 -3.49 -18.03
C ASP A 192 32.54 -2.74 -17.41
N ASP A 193 32.60 -2.72 -16.08
CA ASP A 193 33.71 -2.15 -15.31
C ASP A 193 34.95 -3.07 -15.20
N LYS A 194 34.90 -4.26 -15.83
CA LYS A 194 35.99 -5.26 -15.85
C LYS A 194 36.40 -5.82 -14.48
N LYS A 195 35.55 -5.67 -13.45
CA LYS A 195 35.76 -6.19 -12.09
C LYS A 195 35.07 -7.52 -11.80
N PHE A 196 34.33 -8.09 -12.77
CA PHE A 196 33.56 -9.32 -12.56
C PHE A 196 34.39 -10.47 -12.01
N ALA A 197 35.64 -10.63 -12.47
CA ALA A 197 36.53 -11.69 -11.98
C ALA A 197 36.74 -11.63 -10.46
N GLU A 198 36.84 -10.43 -9.89
CA GLU A 198 37.10 -10.20 -8.46
C GLU A 198 35.90 -10.61 -7.58
N ILE A 199 34.68 -10.37 -8.05
CA ILE A 199 33.45 -10.59 -7.26
C ILE A 199 32.64 -11.83 -7.70
N SER A 200 33.07 -12.52 -8.75
CA SER A 200 32.31 -13.61 -9.37
C SER A 200 31.96 -14.74 -8.39
N ALA A 201 32.90 -15.13 -7.53
CA ALA A 201 32.70 -16.17 -6.53
C ALA A 201 31.65 -15.76 -5.48
N ASP A 202 31.68 -14.51 -5.02
CA ASP A 202 30.72 -13.99 -4.04
C ASP A 202 29.31 -13.89 -4.64
N LEU A 203 29.18 -13.42 -5.88
CA LEU A 203 27.89 -13.35 -6.57
C LEU A 203 27.30 -14.74 -6.82
N GLN A 204 28.13 -15.73 -7.17
CA GLN A 204 27.69 -17.12 -7.31
C GLN A 204 27.23 -17.69 -5.96
N ALA A 205 27.99 -17.45 -4.88
CA ALA A 205 27.62 -17.90 -3.55
C ALA A 205 26.31 -17.26 -3.07
N LEU A 206 26.10 -15.96 -3.33
CA LEU A 206 24.85 -15.27 -3.03
C LEU A 206 23.67 -15.84 -3.83
N THR A 207 23.86 -16.07 -5.14
CA THR A 207 22.83 -16.67 -6.00
C THR A 207 22.40 -18.03 -5.47
N ALA A 208 23.36 -18.92 -5.16
CA ALA A 208 23.06 -20.25 -4.63
C ALA A 208 22.35 -20.21 -3.27
N LYS A 209 22.71 -19.24 -2.39
CA LYS A 209 22.00 -19.03 -1.12
C LYS A 209 20.55 -18.60 -1.33
N MET A 210 20.30 -17.70 -2.29
CA MET A 210 18.94 -17.27 -2.64
C MET A 210 18.11 -18.42 -3.20
N GLU A 211 18.66 -19.19 -4.14
CA GLU A 211 17.99 -20.39 -4.70
C GLU A 211 17.65 -21.42 -3.62
N LYS A 212 18.59 -21.68 -2.69
CA LYS A 212 18.34 -22.58 -1.57
C LYS A 212 17.24 -22.06 -0.65
N SER A 213 17.24 -20.76 -0.32
CA SER A 213 16.20 -20.16 0.52
C SER A 213 14.80 -20.38 -0.04
N LYS A 214 14.65 -20.29 -1.37
CA LYS A 214 13.37 -20.40 -2.07
C LYS A 214 12.71 -21.77 -1.99
N THR A 215 13.47 -22.83 -1.70
CA THR A 215 12.93 -24.20 -1.62
C THR A 215 11.82 -24.37 -0.59
N ASN A 216 11.81 -23.54 0.46
CA ASN A 216 10.80 -23.60 1.52
C ASN A 216 9.81 -22.43 1.49
N ASP A 217 9.84 -21.56 0.47
CA ASP A 217 9.05 -20.33 0.46
C ASP A 217 7.53 -20.58 0.52
N LEU A 218 7.05 -21.67 -0.10
CA LEU A 218 5.65 -22.08 0.01
C LEU A 218 5.26 -22.45 1.46
N LEU A 219 6.21 -22.86 2.30
CA LEU A 219 5.96 -23.16 3.72
C LEU A 219 6.17 -21.91 4.58
N THR A 220 7.24 -21.16 4.35
CA THR A 220 7.59 -19.94 5.08
C THR A 220 6.51 -18.87 4.93
N PHE A 221 6.04 -18.63 3.71
CA PHE A 221 5.03 -17.61 3.40
C PHE A 221 3.60 -18.16 3.36
N LYS A 222 3.38 -19.36 3.92
CA LYS A 222 2.06 -19.99 4.07
C LYS A 222 0.99 -19.02 4.62
N PRO A 223 1.22 -18.20 5.66
CA PRO A 223 0.19 -17.29 6.17
C PRO A 223 -0.36 -16.33 5.11
N GLU A 224 0.51 -15.78 4.25
CA GLU A 224 0.13 -14.87 3.17
C GLU A 224 -0.65 -15.58 2.07
N ILE A 225 -0.14 -16.76 1.67
CA ILE A 225 -0.74 -17.57 0.61
C ILE A 225 -2.13 -18.05 1.04
N LYS A 226 -2.28 -18.53 2.28
CA LYS A 226 -3.57 -18.93 2.84
C LYS A 226 -4.57 -17.78 2.85
N LYS A 227 -4.17 -16.58 3.28
CA LYS A 227 -5.04 -15.39 3.26
C LYS A 227 -5.63 -15.14 1.87
N LEU A 228 -4.81 -15.25 0.82
CA LEU A 228 -5.28 -15.06 -0.55
C LEU A 228 -6.13 -16.22 -1.08
N LEU A 229 -5.75 -17.46 -0.78
CA LEU A 229 -6.56 -18.63 -1.13
C LEU A 229 -7.93 -18.59 -0.47
N GLU A 230 -7.99 -18.30 0.83
CA GLU A 230 -9.25 -18.20 1.57
C GLU A 230 -10.14 -17.11 0.99
N SER A 231 -9.57 -15.93 0.69
CA SER A 231 -10.28 -14.83 0.02
C SER A 231 -10.87 -15.25 -1.33
N GLU A 232 -10.08 -15.89 -2.19
CA GLU A 232 -10.54 -16.39 -3.49
C GLU A 232 -11.57 -17.51 -3.37
N ILE A 233 -11.39 -18.44 -2.44
CA ILE A 233 -12.33 -19.53 -2.17
C ILE A 233 -13.66 -18.95 -1.69
N VAL A 234 -13.65 -18.11 -0.66
CA VAL A 234 -14.86 -17.47 -0.09
C VAL A 234 -15.63 -16.71 -1.17
N GLN A 235 -14.94 -16.00 -2.07
CA GLN A 235 -15.56 -15.29 -3.17
C GLN A 235 -16.42 -16.22 -4.05
N ARG A 236 -16.05 -17.49 -4.22
CA ARG A 236 -16.84 -18.42 -5.04
C ARG A 236 -18.16 -18.80 -4.38
N TYR A 237 -18.23 -18.87 -3.05
CA TYR A 237 -19.44 -19.25 -2.30
C TYR A 237 -20.34 -18.07 -1.95
N TYR A 238 -19.73 -16.94 -1.61
CA TYR A 238 -20.42 -15.80 -1.01
C TYR A 238 -20.24 -14.50 -1.82
N TYR A 239 -19.67 -14.61 -3.02
CA TYR A 239 -19.42 -13.51 -3.96
C TYR A 239 -18.58 -12.40 -3.31
N GLU A 240 -18.64 -11.21 -3.90
CA GLU A 240 -17.88 -10.04 -3.44
C GLU A 240 -18.16 -9.71 -1.97
N LYS A 241 -19.42 -9.80 -1.55
CA LYS A 241 -19.82 -9.49 -0.17
C LYS A 241 -19.12 -10.41 0.83
N GLY A 242 -19.04 -11.70 0.54
CA GLY A 242 -18.33 -12.65 1.39
C GLY A 242 -16.83 -12.40 1.43
N ARG A 243 -16.23 -12.08 0.29
CA ARG A 243 -14.80 -11.74 0.21
C ARG A 243 -14.46 -10.53 1.08
N ILE A 244 -15.28 -9.47 1.03
CA ILE A 244 -15.12 -8.28 1.87
C ILE A 244 -15.28 -8.62 3.36
N LEU A 245 -16.31 -9.39 3.73
CA LEU A 245 -16.49 -9.81 5.13
C LEU A 245 -15.29 -10.62 5.62
N HIS A 246 -14.78 -11.52 4.79
CA HIS A 246 -13.61 -12.33 5.09
C HIS A 246 -12.34 -11.48 5.24
N SER A 247 -12.17 -10.40 4.47
CA SER A 247 -10.96 -9.58 4.54
C SER A 247 -10.80 -8.83 5.86
N PHE A 248 -11.90 -8.51 6.56
CA PHE A 248 -11.86 -7.73 7.81
C PHE A 248 -11.03 -8.36 8.92
N GLN A 249 -10.90 -9.69 8.96
CA GLN A 249 -10.09 -10.36 9.98
C GLN A 249 -8.58 -10.20 9.79
N TYR A 250 -8.15 -9.72 8.61
CA TYR A 250 -6.75 -9.54 8.22
C TYR A 250 -6.40 -8.10 7.90
N ASP A 251 -7.31 -7.17 8.18
CA ASP A 251 -7.18 -5.75 7.88
C ASP A 251 -6.58 -5.05 9.10
N GLU A 252 -5.29 -4.70 9.00
CA GLU A 252 -4.56 -4.10 10.11
C GLU A 252 -5.01 -2.66 10.37
N GLU A 253 -5.50 -1.94 9.35
CA GLU A 253 -6.10 -0.62 9.47
C GLU A 253 -7.39 -0.67 10.32
N ILE A 254 -8.29 -1.62 10.04
CA ILE A 254 -9.51 -1.84 10.83
C ILE A 254 -9.15 -2.25 12.25
N LYS A 255 -8.23 -3.21 12.41
CA LYS A 255 -7.77 -3.66 13.73
C LYS A 255 -7.19 -2.50 14.55
N LYS A 256 -6.36 -1.65 13.94
CA LYS A 256 -5.80 -0.48 14.58
C LYS A 256 -6.86 0.56 14.93
N ALA A 257 -7.82 0.79 14.05
CA ALA A 257 -8.95 1.69 14.33
C ALA A 257 -9.76 1.21 15.53
N LEU A 258 -10.06 -0.09 15.62
CA LEU A 258 -10.77 -0.68 16.75
C LEU A 258 -9.96 -0.60 18.06
N GLU A 259 -8.64 -0.79 18.01
CA GLU A 259 -7.74 -0.57 19.16
C GLU A 259 -7.84 0.87 19.67
N VAL A 260 -7.75 1.85 18.76
CA VAL A 260 -7.81 3.28 19.09
C VAL A 260 -9.20 3.67 19.60
N PHE A 261 -10.28 3.16 19.02
CA PHE A 261 -11.64 3.41 19.53
C PHE A 261 -11.86 2.88 20.95
N LYS A 262 -11.27 1.72 21.28
CA LYS A 262 -11.37 1.13 22.63
C LYS A 262 -10.53 1.88 23.66
N ASN A 263 -9.48 2.58 23.22
CA ASN A 263 -8.58 3.34 24.09
C ASN A 263 -8.90 4.84 24.05
N LYS A 264 -9.81 5.28 24.93
CA LYS A 264 -10.23 6.70 25.00
C LYS A 264 -9.08 7.66 25.26
N GLN A 265 -8.10 7.27 26.08
CA GLN A 265 -6.93 8.11 26.38
C GLN A 265 -6.08 8.31 25.12
N GLN A 266 -5.80 7.25 24.38
CA GLN A 266 -5.06 7.33 23.13
C GLN A 266 -5.82 8.13 22.07
N TYR A 267 -7.13 7.90 21.93
CA TYR A 267 -7.98 8.66 21.01
C TYR A 267 -7.89 10.16 21.28
N THR A 268 -8.01 10.58 22.56
CA THR A 268 -7.88 11.98 22.96
C THR A 268 -6.48 12.51 22.72
N ALA A 269 -5.43 11.77 23.08
CA ALA A 269 -4.03 12.17 22.90
C ALA A 269 -3.68 12.43 21.42
N VAL A 270 -4.23 11.65 20.49
CA VAL A 270 -4.02 11.84 19.06
C VAL A 270 -4.66 13.14 18.57
N LEU A 271 -5.91 13.41 18.98
CA LEU A 271 -6.62 14.64 18.59
C LEU A 271 -6.07 15.90 19.27
N SER A 272 -5.62 15.81 20.53
CA SER A 272 -4.99 16.93 21.23
C SER A 272 -3.54 17.18 20.78
N GLY A 273 -2.95 16.24 20.04
CA GLY A 273 -1.57 16.35 19.58
C GLY A 273 -0.55 16.18 20.71
N GLU A 274 -0.81 15.28 21.65
CA GLU A 274 0.11 14.97 22.74
C GLU A 274 1.30 14.14 22.24
N GLY A 275 2.49 14.47 22.74
CA GLY A 275 3.72 13.74 22.45
C GLY A 275 4.01 13.64 20.94
N THR A 276 4.13 12.40 20.44
CA THR A 276 4.45 12.10 19.03
C THR A 276 3.36 12.52 18.05
N PHE A 277 2.14 12.81 18.51
CA PHE A 277 1.02 13.23 17.65
C PHE A 277 0.98 14.74 17.42
N LYS A 278 1.89 15.51 18.04
CA LYS A 278 1.97 16.97 17.84
C LYS A 278 2.32 17.34 16.41
N THR A 279 3.11 16.49 15.74
CA THR A 279 3.62 16.73 14.39
C THR A 279 3.34 15.53 13.50
N ILE A 280 2.58 15.77 12.43
CA ILE A 280 2.10 14.72 11.53
C ILE A 280 2.80 14.87 10.19
N GLY A 281 3.58 13.86 9.79
CA GLY A 281 4.13 13.81 8.44
C GLY A 281 5.28 14.77 8.16
N LYS A 282 6.05 15.16 9.18
CA LYS A 282 7.24 15.99 8.98
C LYS A 282 8.16 15.35 7.94
N PRO A 283 8.50 16.04 6.85
CA PRO A 283 9.45 15.53 5.87
C PRO A 283 10.77 15.22 6.59
N VAL A 284 11.20 13.96 6.50
CA VAL A 284 12.51 13.55 6.99
C VAL A 284 13.45 13.65 5.79
N VAL A 285 14.49 14.48 5.89
CA VAL A 285 15.54 14.56 4.87
C VAL A 285 16.12 13.16 4.69
N LYS A 286 15.69 12.45 3.66
CA LYS A 286 16.39 11.27 3.19
C LYS A 286 17.64 11.80 2.54
N VAL A 287 18.79 11.63 3.19
CA VAL A 287 20.09 11.76 2.52
C VAL A 287 20.11 10.66 1.46
N SER A 288 19.67 11.00 0.26
CA SER A 288 19.95 10.19 -0.92
C SER A 288 21.46 10.19 -1.07
N ALA A 289 22.09 9.05 -0.87
CA ALA A 289 23.44 8.84 -1.38
C ALA A 289 23.34 8.96 -2.90
N SER A 290 23.55 10.16 -3.41
CA SER A 290 23.86 10.40 -4.81
C SER A 290 25.17 9.66 -5.08
N ALA A 291 25.09 8.56 -5.80
CA ALA A 291 26.25 7.94 -6.41
C ALA A 291 26.83 8.96 -7.40
N ASN A 292 28.01 9.48 -7.09
CA ASN A 292 28.93 10.06 -8.07
C ASN A 292 29.68 8.93 -8.77
#